data_AF-D4MQX4-F1
#
_entry.id   AF-D4MQX4-F1
#
_cell.length_a   1.000
_cell.length_b   1.000
_cell.length_c   1.000
_cell.angle_alpha   90.00
_cell.angle_beta   90.00
_cell.angle_gamma   90.00
#
_symmetry.space_group_name_H-M   'P 1'
#
loop_
_entity.id
_entity.type
_entity.pdbx_description
1 polymer ?
#
loop_
_entity_poly.entity_id
_entity_poly.type
_entity_poly.pdbx_seq_one_letter_code
_entity_poly.pdbx_strand_id
1 'polypeptide(L)'
;MVRDGLVFKDEDGQVIFNQYSFCELVKRLLVELVGISYEEASQIVERSPLAEPVTDALGVAIFSHDLPYYWAMFFLLWERLLVGGQGYSSAARGYGCL
;
A
#
# COMPACT_ATOMS: atom_id res chain seq x y z
N MET A 1 1.20 17.80 -2.53
CA MET A 1 0.96 17.29 -1.16
C MET A 1 -0.28 16.41 -1.21
N VAL A 2 -0.19 15.18 -0.70
CA VAL A 2 -1.37 14.29 -0.59
C VAL A 2 -2.39 14.89 0.37
N ARG A 3 -3.68 14.68 0.09
CA ARG A 3 -4.77 15.20 0.91
C ARG A 3 -5.96 14.27 0.85
N ASP A 4 -6.87 14.45 1.79
CA ASP A 4 -8.11 13.71 1.84
C ASP A 4 -9.24 14.40 1.08
N GLY A 5 -10.32 13.66 0.82
CA GLY A 5 -11.49 14.16 0.12
C GLY A 5 -11.27 14.43 -1.37
N LEU A 6 -10.33 13.75 -2.02
CA LEU A 6 -10.15 13.85 -3.47
C LEU A 6 -11.35 13.19 -4.16
N VAL A 7 -12.09 13.98 -4.94
CA VAL A 7 -13.29 13.51 -5.62
C VAL A 7 -12.98 13.28 -7.08
N PHE A 8 -13.16 12.04 -7.52
CA PHE A 8 -13.05 11.64 -8.92
C PHE A 8 -14.42 11.19 -9.42
N LYS A 9 -14.74 11.54 -10.65
CA LYS A 9 -15.98 11.16 -11.31
C LYS A 9 -15.64 10.51 -12.65
N ASP A 10 -16.30 9.42 -12.95
CA ASP A 10 -16.28 8.76 -14.25
C ASP A 10 -17.71 8.52 -14.74
N GLU A 11 -17.86 7.75 -15.80
CA GLU A 11 -19.17 7.41 -16.38
C GLU A 11 -20.00 6.48 -15.46
N ASP A 12 -19.34 5.75 -14.56
CA ASP A 12 -19.92 4.71 -13.71
C ASP A 12 -20.23 5.19 -12.28
N GLY A 13 -19.68 6.35 -11.87
CA GLY A 13 -20.02 6.97 -10.60
C GLY A 13 -19.02 7.99 -10.08
N GLN A 14 -18.92 8.03 -8.74
CA GLN A 14 -18.08 8.96 -8.01
C GLN A 14 -17.28 8.18 -6.96
N VAL A 15 -15.97 8.45 -6.92
CA VAL A 15 -15.07 7.92 -5.91
C VAL A 15 -14.51 9.06 -5.08
N ILE A 16 -14.53 8.89 -3.76
CA ILE A 16 -13.87 9.78 -2.81
C ILE A 16 -12.62 9.06 -2.31
N PHE A 17 -11.45 9.62 -2.61
CA PHE A 17 -10.16 9.08 -2.19
C PHE A 17 -9.54 9.94 -1.08
N ASN A 18 -9.27 9.29 0.05
CA ASN A 18 -8.62 9.89 1.20
C ASN A 18 -7.13 9.49 1.20
N GLN A 19 -6.36 10.10 0.30
CA GLN A 19 -4.99 9.67 0.01
C GLN A 19 -4.05 9.84 1.21
N TYR A 20 -4.21 10.92 1.99
CA TYR A 20 -3.38 11.13 3.18
C TYR A 20 -3.67 10.06 4.23
N SER A 21 -4.96 9.82 4.52
CA SER A 21 -5.39 8.76 5.43
C SER A 21 -4.91 7.37 4.99
N PHE A 22 -4.92 7.10 3.68
CA PHE A 22 -4.40 5.86 3.12
C PHE A 22 -2.89 5.71 3.33
N CYS A 23 -2.10 6.77 3.10
CA CYS A 23 -0.66 6.76 3.35
C CYS A 23 -0.35 6.50 4.83
N GLU A 24 -1.10 7.11 5.75
CA GLU A 24 -0.92 6.88 7.19
C GLU A 24 -1.26 5.43 7.60
N LEU A 25 -2.28 4.84 6.99
CA LEU A 25 -2.60 3.42 7.19
C LEU A 25 -1.42 2.54 6.76
N VAL A 26 -0.81 2.80 5.60
CA VAL A 26 0.36 2.03 5.12
C VAL A 26 1.53 2.17 6.09
N LYS A 27 1.83 3.38 6.59
CA LYS A 27 2.91 3.58 7.58
C LYS A 27 2.67 2.73 8.83
N ARG A 28 1.44 2.72 9.35
CA ARG A 28 1.07 1.90 10.52
C ARG A 28 1.22 0.40 10.25
N LEU A 29 0.85 -0.07 9.07
CA LEU A 29 1.01 -1.46 8.66
C LEU A 29 2.48 -1.87 8.57
N LEU A 30 3.36 -1.00 8.05
CA LEU A 30 4.80 -1.25 8.03
C LEU A 30 5.36 -1.38 9.46
N VAL A 31 4.93 -0.52 10.37
CA VAL A 31 5.33 -0.63 11.78
C VAL A 31 4.85 -1.95 12.39
N GLU A 32 3.60 -2.33 12.20
CA GLU A 32 3.01 -3.53 12.85
C GLU A 32 3.49 -4.85 12.23
N LEU A 33 3.55 -4.94 10.90
CA LEU A 33 3.80 -6.19 10.19
C LEU A 33 5.29 -6.43 9.90
N VAL A 34 6.04 -5.36 9.66
CA VAL A 34 7.47 -5.44 9.35
C VAL A 34 8.32 -5.17 10.59
N GLY A 35 7.80 -4.43 11.57
CA GLY A 35 8.51 -4.12 12.80
C GLY A 35 9.53 -2.99 12.68
N ILE A 36 9.40 -2.12 11.66
CA ILE A 36 10.28 -0.94 11.49
C ILE A 36 9.78 0.26 12.30
N SER A 37 10.64 1.27 12.48
CA SER A 37 10.24 2.53 13.14
C SER A 37 9.21 3.30 12.32
N TYR A 38 8.44 4.16 12.98
CA TYR A 38 7.48 5.02 12.29
C TYR A 38 8.17 6.01 11.33
N GLU A 39 9.33 6.52 11.74
CA GLU A 39 10.15 7.43 10.93
C GLU A 39 10.61 6.75 9.64
N GLU A 40 11.08 5.50 9.74
CA GLU A 40 11.49 4.70 8.58
C GLU A 40 10.30 4.37 7.67
N ALA A 41 9.16 4.00 8.25
CA ALA A 41 7.92 3.80 7.51
C ALA A 41 7.48 5.09 6.78
N SER A 42 7.61 6.26 7.42
CA SER A 42 7.29 7.54 6.79
C SER A 42 8.20 7.83 5.59
N GLN A 43 9.51 7.62 5.73
CA GLN A 43 10.47 7.80 4.63
C GLN A 43 10.18 6.87 3.44
N ILE A 44 9.80 5.62 3.72
CA ILE A 44 9.43 4.65 2.68
C ILE A 44 8.20 5.13 1.94
N VAL A 45 7.14 5.50 2.66
CA VAL A 45 5.88 5.95 2.05
C VAL A 45 6.08 7.26 1.26
N GLU A 46 6.81 8.23 1.82
CA GLU A 46 7.12 9.52 1.17
C GLU A 46 7.92 9.38 -0.13
N ARG A 47 8.75 8.33 -0.25
CA ARG A 47 9.53 8.04 -1.47
C ARG A 47 8.80 7.13 -2.46
N SER A 48 7.64 6.60 -2.07
CA SER A 48 6.86 5.70 -2.92
C SER A 48 5.87 6.46 -3.79
N PRO A 49 5.36 5.84 -4.87
CA PRO A 49 4.26 6.39 -5.66
C PRO A 49 2.98 6.64 -4.85
N LEU A 50 2.84 6.06 -3.64
CA LEU A 50 1.70 6.33 -2.75
C LEU A 50 1.60 7.81 -2.35
N ALA A 51 2.75 8.51 -2.26
CA ALA A 51 2.82 9.92 -1.91
C ALA A 51 2.69 10.87 -3.12
N GLU A 52 2.61 10.34 -4.35
CA GLU A 52 2.38 11.13 -5.55
C GLU A 52 0.90 11.50 -5.67
N PRO A 53 0.54 12.79 -5.84
CA PRO A 53 -0.86 13.19 -5.93
C PRO A 53 -1.61 12.47 -7.04
N VAL A 54 -2.72 11.81 -6.70
CA VAL A 54 -3.57 11.16 -7.70
C VAL A 54 -4.35 12.20 -8.51
N THR A 55 -4.37 12.01 -9.84
CA THR A 55 -4.95 12.97 -10.80
C THR A 55 -6.25 12.53 -11.43
N ASP A 56 -6.57 11.24 -11.41
CA ASP A 56 -7.72 10.67 -12.10
C ASP A 56 -8.26 9.40 -11.40
N ALA A 57 -9.46 8.98 -11.83
CA ALA A 57 -10.15 7.81 -11.27
C ALA A 57 -9.38 6.51 -11.49
N LEU A 58 -8.63 6.39 -12.59
CA LEU A 58 -7.79 5.22 -12.87
C LEU A 58 -6.66 5.10 -11.85
N GLY A 59 -6.02 6.21 -11.50
CA GLY A 59 -5.02 6.25 -10.42
C GLY A 59 -5.61 5.78 -9.09
N VAL A 60 -6.84 6.19 -8.76
CA VAL A 60 -7.52 5.70 -7.55
C VAL A 60 -7.81 4.20 -7.64
N ALA A 61 -8.29 3.72 -8.78
CA ALA A 61 -8.59 2.30 -8.99
C ALA A 61 -7.35 1.42 -8.80
N ILE A 62 -6.18 1.86 -9.28
CA ILE A 62 -4.90 1.17 -9.06
C ILE A 62 -4.59 1.04 -7.57
N PHE A 63 -4.86 2.08 -6.76
CA PHE A 63 -4.67 2.03 -5.31
C PHE A 63 -5.74 1.23 -4.55
N SER A 64 -6.92 0.97 -5.14
CA SER A 64 -8.07 0.40 -4.42
C SER A 64 -8.51 -1.00 -4.90
N HIS A 65 -8.27 -1.39 -6.15
CA HIS A 65 -8.78 -2.63 -6.74
C HIS A 65 -7.73 -3.70 -7.07
N ASP A 66 -6.48 -3.34 -7.37
CA ASP A 66 -5.41 -4.33 -7.58
C ASP A 66 -4.66 -4.69 -6.29
N LEU A 67 -5.22 -4.33 -5.14
CA LEU A 67 -4.65 -4.44 -3.79
C LEU A 67 -4.01 -5.82 -3.51
N PRO A 68 -4.64 -6.98 -3.80
CA PRO A 68 -3.99 -8.27 -3.56
C PRO A 68 -2.73 -8.46 -4.41
N TYR A 69 -2.76 -8.02 -5.67
CA TYR A 69 -1.67 -8.22 -6.62
C TYR A 69 -0.55 -7.20 -6.42
N TYR A 70 -0.89 -5.93 -6.17
CA TYR A 70 0.06 -4.86 -5.87
C TYR A 70 0.74 -5.10 -4.53
N TRP A 71 0.02 -5.45 -3.46
CA TRP A 71 0.65 -5.77 -2.18
C TRP A 71 1.41 -7.09 -2.26
N ALA A 72 0.92 -8.12 -2.95
CA ALA A 72 1.73 -9.33 -3.17
C ALA A 72 3.04 -9.01 -3.90
N MET A 73 2.99 -8.21 -4.97
CA MET A 73 4.19 -7.77 -5.69
C MET A 73 5.10 -6.88 -4.85
N PHE A 74 4.53 -5.98 -4.03
CA PHE A 74 5.27 -5.13 -3.12
C PHE A 74 5.94 -5.94 -2.01
N PHE A 75 5.25 -6.89 -1.39
CA PHE A 75 5.80 -7.82 -0.40
C PHE A 75 6.87 -8.74 -1.01
N LEU A 76 6.69 -9.21 -2.25
CA LEU A 76 7.69 -10.01 -2.99
C LEU A 76 8.94 -9.18 -3.35
N LEU A 77 8.76 -7.93 -3.76
CA LEU A 77 9.87 -7.01 -4.04
C LEU A 77 10.62 -6.65 -2.74
N TRP A 78 9.88 -6.48 -1.64
CA TRP A 78 10.39 -6.22 -0.29
C TRP A 78 11.26 -7.38 0.23
N GLU A 79 10.81 -8.64 0.07
CA GLU A 79 11.61 -9.84 0.36
C GLU A 79 12.93 -9.82 -0.41
N ARG A 80 12.87 -9.51 -1.71
CA ARG A 80 14.05 -9.54 -2.59
C ARG A 80 15.09 -8.46 -2.25
N LEU A 81 14.65 -7.32 -1.72
CA LEU A 81 15.52 -6.18 -1.41
C LEU A 81 16.13 -6.24 0.00
N LEU A 82 15.47 -6.88 0.98
CA LEU A 82 15.94 -6.87 2.38
C LEU A 82 16.38 -8.23 2.93
N VAL A 83 15.86 -9.34 2.42
CA VAL A 83 16.12 -10.68 2.98
C VAL A 83 17.25 -11.42 2.26
N GLY A 84 17.75 -10.89 1.13
CA GLY A 84 18.90 -11.50 0.44
C GLY A 84 18.64 -12.96 0.07
N GLY A 85 17.50 -13.25 -0.56
CA GLY A 85 17.25 -14.54 -1.21
C GLY A 85 17.23 -15.77 -0.31
N GLN A 86 16.78 -15.67 0.93
CA GLN A 86 16.38 -16.86 1.71
C GLN A 86 14.86 -16.91 1.79
N GLY A 87 14.30 -17.73 0.89
CA GLY A 87 12.86 -17.93 0.77
C GLY A 87 12.22 -18.41 2.07
N TYR A 88 11.01 -17.94 2.30
CA TYR A 88 10.11 -18.47 3.31
C TYR A 88 9.94 -19.99 3.11
N SER A 89 10.41 -20.76 4.09
CA SER A 89 9.86 -22.10 4.28
C SER A 89 8.40 -21.93 4.64
N SER A 90 7.52 -22.43 3.78
CA SER A 90 6.09 -22.58 4.01
C SER A 90 5.86 -23.42 5.27
N ALA A 91 5.86 -22.78 6.43
CA ALA A 91 5.23 -23.28 7.64
C ALA A 91 3.93 -22.49 7.80
N ALA A 92 2.89 -23.02 7.14
CA ALA A 92 1.51 -22.62 7.29
C ALA A 92 1.16 -22.33 8.76
N ARG A 93 1.07 -21.05 9.12
CA ARG A 93 0.21 -20.63 10.23
C ARG A 93 -1.13 -20.25 9.61
N GLY A 94 -2.05 -21.20 9.75
CA GLY A 94 -3.39 -21.12 9.21
C GLY A 94 -4.11 -19.87 9.70
N TYR A 95 -4.46 -19.02 8.75
CA TYR A 95 -5.72 -18.31 8.80
C TYR A 95 -6.49 -18.81 7.59
N GLY A 96 -7.38 -19.76 7.86
CA GLY A 96 -8.36 -20.20 6.88
C GLY A 96 -9.24 -19.02 6.50
N CYS A 97 -9.48 -18.90 5.20
CA CYS A 97 -10.49 -18.01 4.65
C CYS A 97 -11.83 -18.24 5.38
N LEU A 98 -12.36 -17.19 5.98
CA LEU A 98 -13.78 -17.00 6.24
C LEU A 98 -14.22 -15.76 5.47
#